data_AF-A0A410P378-F1
#
_entry.id   AF-A0A410P378-F1
#
_cell.length_a   1.000
_cell.length_b   1.000
_cell.length_c   1.000
_cell.angle_alpha   90.00
_cell.angle_beta   90.00
_cell.angle_gamma   90.00
#
_symmetry.space_group_name_H-M   'P 1'
#
loop_
_entity.id
_entity.type
_entity.pdbx_description
1 polymer ?
#
loop_
_entity_poly.entity_id
_entity_poly.type
_entity_poly.pdbx_seq_one_letter_code
_entity_poly.pdbx_strand_id
1 'polypeptide(L)'
;MDKMGEAQLRSALRQKTKQELLDIWVGNKRHEWPDGAFDVIKEELAAKGIKPPAQKNLEESMLKGRDYRKDVGQPFFAVSQKKLALMAFFTWGFYEIYWFYRNWKFLKEKHDFKVSPLARGIFGPLFCYSLFKIVRDYSDQHQAGADMKAGALAACYILMIVTYKLPSPFDLISSFSFIPLLTVQRVINNLGQRLSPQAQVDGRFNGWNIFGIVIGSFLWVLVILGIIFPETGK
;
A
#
# COMPACT_ATOMS: atom_id res chain seq x y z
N MET A 1 -15.13 -24.03 17.17
CA MET A 1 -15.07 -25.26 16.36
C MET A 1 -15.62 -26.39 17.21
N ASP A 2 -16.58 -27.16 16.72
CA ASP A 2 -17.11 -28.31 17.46
C ASP A 2 -16.03 -29.41 17.57
N LYS A 3 -15.96 -30.12 18.69
CA LYS A 3 -14.91 -31.12 18.98
C LYS A 3 -14.87 -32.23 17.91
N MET A 4 -16.02 -32.51 17.30
CA MET A 4 -16.17 -33.51 16.25
C MET A 4 -15.50 -33.08 14.91
N GLY A 5 -15.48 -31.78 14.62
CA GLY A 5 -14.84 -31.23 13.42
C GLY A 5 -13.31 -31.20 13.51
N GLU A 6 -12.74 -30.99 14.71
CA GLU A 6 -11.28 -31.00 14.92
C GLU A 6 -10.69 -32.41 14.77
N ALA A 7 -11.39 -33.43 15.26
CA ALA A 7 -10.96 -34.82 15.15
C ALA A 7 -10.91 -35.29 13.68
N GLN A 8 -11.92 -34.93 12.89
CA GLN A 8 -11.96 -35.19 11.45
C GLN A 8 -10.82 -34.47 10.72
N LEU A 9 -10.59 -33.20 11.05
CA LEU A 9 -9.50 -32.39 10.48
C LEU A 9 -8.12 -33.00 10.77
N ARG A 10 -7.85 -33.38 12.03
CA ARG A 10 -6.59 -34.06 12.43
C ARG A 10 -6.39 -35.36 11.65
N SER A 11 -7.46 -36.15 11.50
CA SER A 11 -7.38 -37.43 10.77
C SER A 11 -7.08 -37.23 9.27
N ALA A 12 -7.68 -36.22 8.65
CA ALA A 12 -7.46 -35.86 7.25
C ALA A 12 -6.04 -35.30 7.02
N LEU A 13 -5.53 -34.48 7.95
CA LEU A 13 -4.19 -33.91 7.88
C LEU A 13 -3.08 -34.96 8.08
N ARG A 14 -3.32 -35.97 8.93
CA ARG A 14 -2.37 -37.08 9.14
C ARG A 14 -2.12 -37.91 7.88
N GLN A 15 -3.17 -38.11 7.08
CA GLN A 15 -3.11 -38.84 5.81
C GLN A 15 -2.32 -38.10 4.73
N LYS A 16 -2.11 -36.79 4.88
CA LYS A 16 -1.31 -36.00 3.94
C LYS A 16 0.18 -36.30 4.07
N THR A 17 0.83 -36.31 2.93
CA THR A 17 2.28 -36.46 2.81
C THR A 17 2.99 -35.25 3.41
N LYS A 18 4.30 -35.42 3.69
CA LYS A 18 5.14 -34.32 4.18
C LYS A 18 5.10 -33.12 3.23
N GLN A 19 5.13 -33.38 1.92
CA GLN A 19 5.15 -32.34 0.89
C GLN A 19 3.83 -31.58 0.83
N GLU A 20 2.69 -32.27 0.89
CA GLU A 20 1.37 -31.61 0.90
C GLU A 20 1.15 -30.76 2.14
N LEU A 21 1.58 -31.22 3.32
CA LEU A 21 1.52 -30.40 4.55
C LEU A 21 2.42 -29.17 4.45
N LEU A 22 3.59 -29.31 3.81
CA LEU A 22 4.49 -28.19 3.56
C LEU A 22 3.89 -27.18 2.59
N ASP A 23 3.23 -27.64 1.52
CA ASP A 23 2.57 -26.80 0.53
C ASP A 23 1.39 -26.04 1.13
N ILE A 24 0.61 -26.69 2.01
CA ILE A 24 -0.48 -26.03 2.75
C ILE A 24 0.10 -24.98 3.71
N TRP A 25 1.17 -25.31 4.42
CA TRP A 25 1.85 -24.40 5.35
C TRP A 25 2.43 -23.16 4.64
N VAL A 26 3.11 -23.36 3.51
CA VAL A 26 3.77 -22.31 2.70
C VAL A 26 2.77 -21.50 1.88
N GLY A 27 1.70 -22.12 1.39
CA GLY A 27 0.68 -21.48 0.55
C GLY A 27 -0.08 -20.34 1.23
N ASN A 28 0.00 -20.25 2.57
CA ASN A 28 -0.59 -19.20 3.42
C ASN A 28 -2.09 -18.96 3.15
N LYS A 29 -2.83 -20.04 2.89
CA LYS A 29 -4.26 -20.01 2.64
C LYS A 29 -5.09 -20.13 3.93
N ARG A 30 -4.68 -19.43 5.00
CA ARG A 30 -5.24 -19.62 6.35
C ARG A 30 -6.76 -19.39 6.44
N HIS A 31 -7.31 -18.57 5.53
CA HIS A 31 -8.74 -18.29 5.41
C HIS A 31 -9.57 -19.45 4.83
N GLU A 32 -8.96 -20.39 4.12
CA GLU A 32 -9.64 -21.60 3.62
C GLU A 32 -9.73 -22.69 4.69
N TRP A 33 -9.11 -22.49 5.85
CA TRP A 33 -8.99 -23.49 6.91
C TRP A 33 -9.66 -23.02 8.21
N PRO A 34 -10.21 -23.94 9.00
CA PRO A 34 -10.77 -23.61 10.31
C PRO A 34 -9.74 -23.02 11.28
N ASP A 35 -10.21 -22.23 12.25
CA ASP A 35 -9.37 -21.71 13.34
C ASP A 35 -8.67 -22.87 14.08
N GLY A 36 -7.35 -22.74 14.30
CA GLY A 36 -6.52 -23.79 14.92
C GLY A 36 -6.00 -24.87 13.98
N ALA A 37 -6.45 -24.93 12.72
CA ALA A 37 -5.96 -25.93 11.75
C ALA A 37 -4.45 -25.86 11.51
N PHE A 38 -3.90 -24.65 11.46
CA PHE A 38 -2.47 -24.44 11.26
C PHE A 38 -1.65 -24.87 12.48
N ASP A 39 -2.19 -24.85 13.70
CA ASP A 39 -1.48 -25.36 14.88
C ASP A 39 -1.35 -26.88 14.81
N VAL A 40 -2.40 -27.57 14.34
CA VAL A 40 -2.37 -29.01 14.06
C VAL A 40 -1.37 -29.33 12.93
N ILE A 41 -1.35 -28.56 11.84
CA ILE A 41 -0.39 -28.76 10.74
C ILE A 41 1.05 -28.56 11.25
N LYS A 42 1.28 -27.57 12.12
CA LYS A 42 2.58 -27.31 12.74
C LYS A 42 3.03 -28.49 13.60
N GLU A 43 2.13 -29.04 14.42
CA GLU A 43 2.38 -30.24 15.23
C GLU A 43 2.70 -31.46 14.37
N GLU A 44 1.94 -31.69 13.30
CA GLU A 44 2.15 -32.84 12.40
C GLU A 44 3.43 -32.70 11.57
N LEU A 45 3.79 -31.49 11.13
CA LEU A 45 5.09 -31.22 10.49
C LEU A 45 6.25 -31.48 11.45
N ALA A 46 6.12 -31.05 12.71
CA ALA A 46 7.11 -31.30 13.76
C ALA A 46 7.23 -32.79 14.09
N ALA A 47 6.10 -33.51 14.20
CA ALA A 47 6.05 -34.96 14.40
C ALA A 47 6.68 -35.74 13.23
N LYS A 48 6.58 -35.20 12.01
CA LYS A 48 7.24 -35.71 10.80
C LYS A 48 8.72 -35.29 10.68
N GLY A 49 9.29 -34.68 11.72
CA GLY A 49 10.70 -34.32 11.83
C GLY A 49 11.11 -33.05 11.07
N ILE A 50 10.15 -32.26 10.60
CA ILE A 50 10.42 -31.00 9.88
C ILE A 50 10.06 -29.85 10.81
N LYS A 51 11.04 -29.01 11.16
CA LYS A 51 10.73 -27.71 11.78
C LYS A 51 10.03 -26.85 10.73
N PRO A 52 8.74 -26.49 10.90
CA PRO A 52 8.04 -25.74 9.89
C PRO A 52 8.78 -24.42 9.61
N PRO A 53 9.06 -24.08 8.34
CA PRO A 53 9.72 -22.83 8.01
C PRO A 53 8.85 -21.68 8.54
N ALA A 54 9.49 -20.63 9.07
CA ALA A 54 8.77 -19.43 9.48
C ALA A 54 7.94 -18.96 8.27
N GLN A 55 6.62 -18.81 8.47
CA GLN A 55 5.73 -18.39 7.41
C GLN A 55 6.24 -17.03 6.93
N LYS A 56 6.69 -16.95 5.67
CA LYS A 56 7.14 -15.67 5.13
C LYS A 56 5.94 -14.75 5.14
N ASN A 57 5.99 -13.72 5.99
CA ASN A 57 5.03 -12.64 5.93
C ASN A 57 5.07 -12.10 4.50
N LEU A 58 3.91 -11.89 3.88
CA LEU A 58 3.82 -11.38 2.51
C LEU A 58 4.69 -10.12 2.36
N GLU A 59 4.63 -9.23 3.35
CA GLU A 59 5.48 -8.04 3.38
C GLU A 59 6.97 -8.37 3.51
N GLU A 60 7.37 -9.31 4.37
CA GLU A 60 8.78 -9.72 4.45
C GLU A 60 9.25 -10.29 3.10
N SER A 61 8.43 -11.08 2.41
CA SER A 61 8.76 -11.62 1.09
C SER A 61 8.92 -10.55 0.00
N MET A 62 8.21 -9.43 0.14
CA MET A 62 8.28 -8.28 -0.76
C MET A 62 9.46 -7.37 -0.42
N LEU A 63 9.76 -7.21 0.86
CA LEU A 63 10.75 -6.27 1.40
C LEU A 63 12.15 -6.85 1.54
N LYS A 64 12.33 -8.17 1.45
CA LYS A 64 13.62 -8.82 1.67
C LYS A 64 14.36 -9.01 0.35
N GLY A 65 15.25 -8.05 0.06
CA GLY A 65 16.39 -8.22 -0.87
C GLY A 65 16.04 -8.71 -2.27
N ARG A 66 14.85 -8.37 -2.80
CA ARG A 66 14.49 -8.68 -4.18
C ARG A 66 15.40 -7.91 -5.13
N ASP A 67 15.97 -8.60 -6.11
CA ASP A 67 16.76 -7.98 -7.17
C ASP A 67 15.83 -7.46 -8.27
N TYR A 68 15.66 -6.15 -8.30
CA TYR A 68 14.86 -5.41 -9.26
C TYR A 68 15.64 -5.06 -10.52
N ARG A 69 16.96 -5.29 -10.59
CA ARG A 69 17.80 -4.85 -11.72
C ARG A 69 17.41 -5.46 -13.08
N LYS A 70 16.71 -6.59 -13.05
CA LYS A 70 16.21 -7.28 -14.26
C LYS A 70 14.87 -6.72 -14.76
N ASP A 71 14.25 -5.83 -13.99
CA ASP A 71 12.94 -5.30 -14.30
C ASP A 71 13.03 -4.27 -15.43
N VAL A 72 12.43 -4.59 -16.56
CA VAL A 72 12.22 -3.64 -17.68
C VAL A 72 10.85 -2.98 -17.58
N GLY A 73 10.67 -1.80 -18.17
CA GLY A 73 9.38 -1.10 -18.16
C GLY A 73 9.11 -0.30 -16.88
N GLN A 74 8.07 0.53 -16.91
CA GLN A 74 7.68 1.40 -15.79
C GLN A 74 7.14 0.59 -14.59
N PRO A 75 7.84 0.57 -13.43
CA PRO A 75 7.46 -0.31 -12.31
C PRO A 75 6.32 0.23 -11.43
N PHE A 76 5.96 1.50 -11.60
CA PHE A 76 5.02 2.22 -10.73
C PHE A 76 4.11 3.12 -11.55
N PHE A 77 3.13 3.76 -10.90
CA PHE A 77 2.25 4.72 -11.57
C PHE A 77 2.96 6.06 -11.80
N ALA A 78 3.23 6.42 -13.06
CA ALA A 78 3.81 7.70 -13.42
C ALA A 78 2.74 8.77 -13.56
N VAL A 79 2.75 9.72 -12.63
CA VAL A 79 1.90 10.90 -12.64
C VAL A 79 2.74 12.14 -12.31
N SER A 80 2.39 13.28 -12.88
CA SER A 80 3.09 14.52 -12.57
C SER A 80 2.85 14.92 -11.11
N GLN A 81 3.86 15.48 -10.45
CA GLN A 81 3.72 15.96 -9.07
C GLN A 81 2.63 17.02 -8.94
N LYS A 82 2.47 17.87 -9.97
CA LYS A 82 1.41 18.89 -10.03
C LYS A 82 0.01 18.26 -10.04
N LYS A 83 -0.20 17.24 -10.87
CA LYS A 83 -1.48 16.52 -10.94
C LYS A 83 -1.77 15.80 -9.63
N LEU A 84 -0.78 15.15 -9.02
CA LEU A 84 -0.92 14.52 -7.71
C LEU A 84 -1.32 15.53 -6.63
N ALA A 85 -0.62 16.66 -6.53
CA ALA A 85 -0.91 17.70 -5.53
C ALA A 85 -2.33 18.29 -5.70
N LEU A 86 -2.66 18.76 -6.91
CA LEU A 86 -3.97 19.37 -7.17
C LEU A 86 -5.10 18.38 -6.95
N MET A 87 -4.96 17.16 -7.48
CA MET A 87 -6.01 16.15 -7.31
C MET A 87 -6.15 15.73 -5.85
N ALA A 88 -5.06 15.50 -5.11
CA ALA A 88 -5.16 15.13 -3.69
C ALA A 88 -5.83 16.23 -2.86
N PHE A 89 -5.45 17.49 -3.08
CA PHE A 89 -6.01 18.64 -2.37
C PHE A 89 -7.49 18.88 -2.67
N PHE A 90 -7.87 18.90 -3.95
CA PHE A 90 -9.27 19.17 -4.32
C PHE A 90 -10.20 17.97 -4.15
N THR A 91 -9.67 16.74 -4.16
CA THR A 91 -10.47 15.54 -3.88
C THR A 91 -10.38 15.10 -2.42
N TRP A 92 -9.88 15.94 -1.50
CA TRP A 92 -9.90 15.64 -0.07
C TRP A 92 -9.27 14.29 0.29
N GLY A 93 -8.15 13.95 -0.37
CA GLY A 93 -7.44 12.69 -0.16
C GLY A 93 -7.98 11.48 -0.95
N PHE A 94 -9.14 11.54 -1.63
CA PHE A 94 -9.63 10.43 -2.45
C PHE A 94 -8.63 10.06 -3.57
N TYR A 95 -7.97 11.05 -4.14
CA TYR A 95 -6.93 10.78 -5.14
C TYR A 95 -5.68 10.10 -4.55
N GLU A 96 -5.41 10.23 -3.25
CA GLU A 96 -4.33 9.48 -2.60
C GLU A 96 -4.66 7.98 -2.53
N ILE A 97 -5.91 7.65 -2.20
CA ILE A 97 -6.41 6.25 -2.22
C ILE A 97 -6.23 5.67 -3.63
N TYR A 98 -6.61 6.43 -4.65
CA TYR A 98 -6.41 6.05 -6.04
C TYR A 98 -4.93 5.87 -6.39
N TRP A 99 -4.08 6.80 -5.94
CA TRP A 99 -2.65 6.75 -6.16
C TRP A 99 -2.01 5.51 -5.54
N PHE A 100 -2.35 5.19 -4.29
CA PHE A 100 -1.91 3.95 -3.64
C PHE A 100 -2.40 2.73 -4.43
N TYR A 101 -3.70 2.67 -4.73
CA TYR A 101 -4.29 1.58 -5.53
C TYR A 101 -3.53 1.34 -6.83
N ARG A 102 -3.26 2.41 -7.61
CA ARG A 102 -2.54 2.31 -8.88
C ARG A 102 -1.13 1.78 -8.68
N ASN A 103 -0.38 2.28 -7.70
CA ASN A 103 0.98 1.80 -7.44
C ASN A 103 1.01 0.33 -7.02
N TRP A 104 0.09 -0.09 -6.14
CA TRP A 104 -0.04 -1.49 -5.74
C TRP A 104 -0.50 -2.40 -6.89
N LYS A 105 -1.31 -1.88 -7.82
CA LYS A 105 -1.72 -2.60 -9.03
C LYS A 105 -0.53 -2.86 -9.96
N PHE A 106 0.31 -1.84 -10.23
CA PHE A 106 1.54 -2.03 -11.01
C PHE A 106 2.47 -3.06 -10.39
N LEU A 107 2.70 -2.98 -9.07
CA LEU A 107 3.54 -3.96 -8.36
C LEU A 107 2.97 -5.37 -8.42
N LYS A 108 1.64 -5.52 -8.29
CA LYS A 108 0.97 -6.81 -8.41
C LYS A 108 1.13 -7.40 -9.81
N GLU A 109 0.90 -6.61 -10.85
CA GLU A 109 1.03 -7.05 -12.24
C GLU A 109 2.47 -7.43 -12.59
N LYS A 110 3.46 -6.72 -12.04
CA LYS A 110 4.88 -6.94 -12.34
C LYS A 110 5.50 -8.11 -11.57
N HIS A 111 5.12 -8.31 -10.32
CA HIS A 111 5.77 -9.30 -9.43
C HIS A 111 4.86 -10.44 -8.97
N ASP A 112 3.63 -10.50 -9.48
CA ASP A 112 2.59 -11.44 -9.06
C ASP A 112 2.41 -11.48 -7.53
N PHE A 113 2.49 -10.31 -6.89
CA PHE A 113 2.28 -10.22 -5.45
C PHE A 113 0.83 -10.60 -5.12
N LYS A 114 0.66 -11.54 -4.19
CA LYS A 114 -0.66 -11.95 -3.64
C LYS A 114 -1.25 -10.88 -2.70
N VAL A 115 -1.33 -9.64 -3.18
CA VAL A 115 -1.93 -8.48 -2.49
C VAL A 115 -3.24 -8.09 -3.16
N SER A 116 -4.12 -7.43 -2.41
CA SER A 116 -5.28 -6.72 -2.94
C SER A 116 -4.92 -5.24 -3.11
N PRO A 117 -4.78 -4.72 -4.35
CA PRO A 117 -4.47 -3.31 -4.58
C PRO A 117 -5.53 -2.36 -4.02
N LEU A 118 -6.80 -2.78 -4.04
CA LEU A 118 -7.91 -1.97 -3.53
C LEU A 118 -7.83 -1.82 -2.00
N ALA A 119 -7.63 -2.93 -1.29
CA ALA A 119 -7.45 -2.89 0.16
C ALA A 119 -6.22 -2.06 0.55
N ARG A 120 -5.12 -2.22 -0.19
CA ARG A 120 -3.88 -1.43 0.01
C ARG A 120 -4.05 0.06 -0.36
N GLY A 121 -5.01 0.39 -1.21
CA GLY A 121 -5.40 1.77 -1.51
C GLY A 121 -6.20 2.40 -0.36
N ILE A 122 -7.27 1.73 0.08
CA ILE A 122 -8.16 2.22 1.15
C ILE A 122 -7.40 2.32 2.48
N PHE A 123 -6.62 1.29 2.81
CA PHE A 123 -5.76 1.27 4.00
C PHE A 123 -4.34 1.81 3.71
N GLY A 124 -4.22 2.75 2.78
CA GLY A 124 -2.96 3.39 2.40
C GLY A 124 -2.08 3.78 3.59
N PRO A 125 -2.60 4.42 4.66
CA PRO A 125 -1.81 4.79 5.84
C PRO A 125 -1.14 3.60 6.54
N LEU A 126 -1.77 2.42 6.57
CA LEU A 126 -1.20 1.21 7.18
C LEU A 126 -0.07 0.60 6.33
N PHE A 127 -0.12 0.83 5.02
CA PHE A 127 0.77 0.17 4.05
C PHE A 127 1.73 1.13 3.33
N CYS A 128 1.72 2.41 3.69
CA CYS A 128 2.54 3.45 3.07
C CYS A 128 4.03 3.15 3.22
N TYR A 129 4.47 2.73 4.40
CA TYR A 129 5.86 2.35 4.66
C TYR A 129 6.34 1.24 3.72
N SER A 130 5.56 0.17 3.58
CA SER A 130 5.89 -0.96 2.71
C SER A 130 6.06 -0.50 1.26
N LEU A 131 5.16 0.35 0.75
CA LEU A 131 5.29 0.90 -0.60
C LEU A 131 6.53 1.79 -0.74
N PHE A 132 6.77 2.70 0.19
CA PHE A 132 7.89 3.64 0.12
C PHE A 132 9.23 2.91 0.21
N LYS A 133 9.30 1.84 1.00
CA LYS A 133 10.48 0.99 1.08
C LYS A 133 10.75 0.27 -0.24
N ILE A 134 9.73 -0.28 -0.89
CA ILE A 134 9.87 -0.90 -2.22
C ILE A 134 10.40 0.14 -3.22
N VAL A 135 9.80 1.34 -3.26
CA VAL A 135 10.27 2.43 -4.16
C VAL A 135 11.72 2.81 -3.90
N ARG A 136 12.13 2.92 -2.62
CA ARG A 136 13.53 3.18 -2.25
C ARG A 136 14.45 2.06 -2.72
N ASP A 137 14.13 0.81 -2.43
CA ASP A 137 14.96 -0.34 -2.79
C ASP A 137 15.11 -0.44 -4.33
N TYR A 138 14.06 -0.10 -5.10
CA TYR A 138 14.14 0.08 -6.54
C TYR A 138 15.11 1.18 -6.97
N SER A 139 15.01 2.34 -6.33
CA SER A 139 15.87 3.49 -6.61
C SER A 139 17.33 3.18 -6.34
N ASP A 140 17.63 2.55 -5.21
CA ASP A 140 18.99 2.20 -4.80
C ASP A 140 19.63 1.22 -5.80
N GLN A 141 18.87 0.22 -6.24
CA GLN A 141 19.38 -0.79 -7.18
C GLN A 141 19.60 -0.27 -8.61
N HIS A 142 18.84 0.72 -9.04
CA HIS A 142 18.97 1.38 -10.35
C HIS A 142 19.77 2.69 -10.29
N GLN A 143 20.38 2.98 -9.14
CA GLN A 143 21.14 4.20 -8.87
C GLN A 143 20.35 5.47 -9.22
N ALA A 144 19.02 5.43 -9.09
CA ALA A 144 18.09 6.47 -9.57
C ALA A 144 18.13 7.78 -8.77
N GLY A 145 19.06 7.87 -7.82
CA GLY A 145 19.48 9.13 -7.21
C GLY A 145 18.50 9.72 -6.21
N ALA A 146 17.71 8.90 -5.52
CA ALA A 146 16.85 9.38 -4.45
C ALA A 146 17.37 8.94 -3.08
N ASP A 147 17.99 9.87 -2.35
CA ASP A 147 18.15 9.77 -0.89
C ASP A 147 16.77 9.95 -0.24
N MET A 148 15.95 8.90 -0.34
CA MET A 148 14.61 8.86 0.20
C MET A 148 14.59 8.03 1.48
N LYS A 149 14.37 8.71 2.60
CA LYS A 149 14.16 8.05 3.89
C LYS A 149 12.71 7.56 4.00
N ALA A 150 12.44 6.36 3.48
CA ALA A 150 11.11 5.74 3.45
C ALA A 150 10.38 5.79 4.82
N GLY A 151 11.10 5.52 5.91
CA GLY A 151 10.53 5.60 7.27
C GLY A 151 10.11 7.00 7.69
N ALA A 152 10.94 8.01 7.39
CA ALA A 152 10.63 9.40 7.73
C ALA A 152 9.44 9.94 6.92
N LEU A 153 9.34 9.59 5.64
CA LEU A 153 8.20 9.97 4.80
C LEU A 153 6.90 9.29 5.23
N ALA A 154 6.96 8.00 5.60
CA ALA A 154 5.79 7.29 6.12
C ALA A 154 5.32 7.88 7.46
N ALA A 155 6.25 8.18 8.37
CA ALA A 155 5.93 8.84 9.63
C ALA A 155 5.31 10.23 9.39
N CYS A 156 5.91 11.04 8.51
CA CYS A 156 5.38 12.36 8.16
C CYS A 156 3.97 12.27 7.54
N TYR A 157 3.73 11.30 6.65
CA TYR A 157 2.42 11.04 6.06
C TYR A 157 1.37 10.72 7.12
N ILE A 158 1.67 9.78 8.01
CA ILE A 158 0.76 9.36 9.08
C ILE A 158 0.51 10.51 10.06
N LEU A 159 1.55 11.25 10.47
CA LEU A 159 1.42 12.40 11.36
C LEU A 159 0.52 13.48 10.76
N MET A 160 0.70 13.80 9.46
CA MET A 160 -0.16 14.76 8.77
C MET A 160 -1.60 14.28 8.74
N ILE A 161 -1.86 13.01 8.43
CA ILE A 161 -3.24 12.48 8.47
C ILE A 161 -3.84 12.67 9.85
N VAL A 162 -3.17 12.20 10.91
CA VAL A 162 -3.69 12.20 12.30
C VAL A 162 -4.10 13.59 12.80
N THR A 163 -3.56 14.67 12.21
CA THR A 163 -3.98 16.05 12.54
C THR A 163 -5.47 16.31 12.36
N TYR A 164 -6.21 15.50 11.57
CA TYR A 164 -7.67 15.62 11.43
C TYR A 164 -8.44 15.54 12.76
N LYS A 165 -7.80 15.03 13.83
CA LYS A 165 -8.35 14.97 15.19
C LYS A 165 -8.14 16.25 16.01
N LEU A 166 -7.36 17.20 15.52
CA LEU A 166 -7.08 18.45 16.21
C LEU A 166 -8.24 19.44 16.05
N PRO A 167 -8.37 20.45 16.93
CA PRO A 167 -9.36 21.50 16.76
C PRO A 167 -9.05 22.35 15.51
N SER A 168 -10.10 22.86 14.87
CA SER A 168 -9.97 23.81 13.77
C SER A 168 -9.18 25.05 14.20
N PRO A 169 -8.23 25.56 13.39
CA PRO A 169 -7.94 25.17 12.00
C PRO A 169 -6.82 24.12 11.83
N PHE A 170 -6.34 23.49 12.91
CA PHE A 170 -5.21 22.55 12.83
C PHE A 170 -5.57 21.23 12.15
N ASP A 171 -6.85 20.86 12.12
CA ASP A 171 -7.40 19.73 11.36
C ASP A 171 -7.12 19.81 9.86
N LEU A 172 -7.05 21.02 9.30
CA LEU A 172 -6.79 21.26 7.89
C LEU A 172 -5.40 20.82 7.45
N ILE A 173 -4.44 20.64 8.37
CA ILE A 173 -3.11 20.12 8.05
C ILE A 173 -3.22 18.75 7.36
N SER A 174 -4.23 17.95 7.70
CA SER A 174 -4.49 16.65 7.08
C SER A 174 -4.76 16.73 5.58
N SER A 175 -5.25 17.87 5.09
CA SER A 175 -5.49 18.12 3.65
C SER A 175 -4.19 18.24 2.85
N PHE A 176 -3.06 18.42 3.53
CA PHE A 176 -1.73 18.50 2.93
C PHE A 176 -0.92 17.19 3.10
N SER A 177 -1.56 16.10 3.53
CA SER A 177 -0.91 14.80 3.68
C SER A 177 -0.31 14.24 2.38
N PHE A 178 -0.67 14.77 1.21
CA PHE A 178 -0.01 14.44 -0.06
C PHE A 178 1.44 14.93 -0.16
N ILE A 179 1.92 15.86 0.68
CA ILE A 179 3.27 16.45 0.56
C ILE A 179 4.38 15.38 0.60
N PRO A 180 4.44 14.47 1.59
CA PRO A 180 5.36 13.33 1.57
C PRO A 180 5.25 12.46 0.32
N LEU A 181 4.04 12.28 -0.23
CA LEU A 181 3.80 11.51 -1.44
C LEU A 181 4.44 12.16 -2.67
N LEU A 182 4.57 13.49 -2.70
CA LEU A 182 5.25 14.19 -3.79
C LEU A 182 6.72 13.78 -3.88
N THR A 183 7.40 13.62 -2.75
CA THR A 183 8.79 13.15 -2.71
C THR A 183 8.87 11.74 -3.28
N VAL A 184 7.99 10.83 -2.85
CA VAL A 184 7.93 9.45 -3.37
C VAL A 184 7.63 9.45 -4.88
N GLN A 185 6.68 10.26 -5.34
CA GLN A 185 6.33 10.36 -6.75
C GLN A 185 7.49 10.90 -7.60
N ARG A 186 8.32 11.79 -7.05
CA ARG A 186 9.54 12.26 -7.74
C ARG A 186 10.48 11.08 -8.02
N VAL A 187 10.71 10.24 -7.02
CA VAL A 187 11.55 9.04 -7.15
C VAL A 187 10.97 8.08 -8.19
N ILE A 188 9.66 7.84 -8.14
CA ILE A 188 8.95 7.01 -9.11
C ILE A 188 9.12 7.55 -10.54
N ASN A 189 8.98 8.85 -10.74
CA ASN A 189 9.13 9.46 -12.07
C ASN A 189 10.58 9.37 -12.57
N ASN A 190 11.57 9.59 -11.70
CA ASN A 190 12.99 9.45 -12.04
C ASN A 190 13.34 7.99 -12.41
N LEU A 191 12.81 7.03 -11.65
CA LEU A 191 12.91 5.60 -11.96
C LEU A 191 12.30 5.28 -13.33
N GLY A 192 11.09 5.79 -13.59
CA GLY A 192 10.40 5.62 -14.86
C GLY A 192 11.21 6.16 -16.04
N GLN A 193 11.77 7.36 -15.92
CA GLN A 193 12.60 7.95 -16.98
C GLN A 193 13.86 7.14 -17.29
N ARG A 194 14.47 6.50 -16.28
CA ARG A 194 15.66 5.66 -16.48
C ARG A 194 15.33 4.30 -17.09
N LEU A 195 14.25 3.68 -16.63
CA LEU A 195 13.83 2.33 -17.06
C LEU A 195 13.02 2.35 -18.36
N SER A 196 12.40 3.47 -18.68
CA SER A 196 11.53 3.65 -19.85
C SER A 196 11.51 5.11 -20.27
N PRO A 197 12.56 5.61 -20.96
CA PRO A 197 12.63 7.01 -21.39
C PRO A 197 11.44 7.46 -22.27
N GLN A 198 10.79 6.52 -22.95
CA GLN A 198 9.61 6.78 -23.79
C GLN A 198 8.29 6.80 -23.00
N ALA A 199 8.28 6.36 -21.74
CA ALA A 199 7.07 6.34 -20.93
C ALA A 199 6.65 7.76 -20.55
N GLN A 200 5.46 8.16 -20.98
CA GLN A 200 4.94 9.49 -20.71
C GLN A 200 4.43 9.59 -19.27
N VAL A 201 4.91 10.60 -18.54
CA VAL A 201 4.35 10.95 -17.23
C VAL A 201 2.96 11.56 -17.46
N ASP A 202 1.93 10.97 -16.86
CA ASP A 202 0.57 11.50 -16.98
C ASP A 202 0.43 12.82 -16.23
N GLY A 203 0.44 13.92 -16.98
CA GLY A 203 0.19 15.28 -16.49
C GLY A 203 -1.12 15.89 -16.96
N ARG A 204 -1.93 15.18 -17.75
CA ARG A 204 -3.13 15.75 -18.38
C ARG A 204 -4.33 15.67 -17.44
N PHE A 205 -5.13 16.73 -17.42
CA PHE A 205 -6.41 16.75 -16.72
C PHE A 205 -7.50 16.28 -17.68
N ASN A 206 -8.19 15.19 -17.36
CA ASN A 206 -9.38 14.76 -18.09
C ASN A 206 -10.64 15.43 -17.49
N GLY A 207 -11.80 15.26 -18.13
CA GLY A 207 -13.06 15.85 -17.65
C GLY A 207 -13.40 15.48 -16.21
N TRP A 208 -13.13 14.24 -15.79
CA TRP A 208 -13.33 13.79 -14.41
C TRP A 208 -12.42 14.49 -13.40
N ASN A 209 -11.17 14.76 -13.78
CA ASN A 209 -10.23 15.51 -12.94
C ASN A 209 -10.73 16.94 -12.76
N ILE A 210 -11.20 17.59 -13.84
CA ILE A 210 -11.75 18.95 -13.79
C ILE A 210 -13.01 18.97 -12.92
N PHE A 211 -13.92 18.01 -13.11
CA PHE A 211 -15.12 17.86 -12.29
C PHE A 211 -14.80 17.75 -10.79
N GLY A 212 -13.83 16.90 -10.43
CA GLY A 212 -13.35 16.77 -9.06
C GLY A 212 -12.76 18.07 -8.51
N ILE A 213 -11.99 18.81 -9.33
CA ILE A 213 -11.42 20.11 -8.95
C ILE A 213 -12.52 21.14 -8.68
N VAL A 214 -13.54 21.23 -9.54
CA VAL A 214 -14.64 22.20 -9.39
C VAL A 214 -15.43 21.95 -8.10
N ILE A 215 -15.83 20.69 -7.86
CA ILE A 215 -16.55 20.32 -6.63
C ILE A 215 -15.66 20.56 -5.41
N GLY A 216 -14.41 20.12 -5.48
CA GLY A 216 -13.44 20.34 -4.40
C GLY A 216 -13.25 21.81 -4.05
N SER A 217 -13.13 22.66 -5.08
CA SER A 217 -12.98 24.11 -4.91
C SER A 217 -14.20 24.71 -4.23
N PHE A 218 -15.39 24.28 -4.61
CA PHE A 218 -16.63 24.70 -3.95
C PHE A 218 -16.66 24.31 -2.47
N LEU A 219 -16.27 23.08 -2.14
CA LEU A 219 -16.17 22.63 -0.75
C LEU A 219 -15.14 23.45 0.05
N TRP A 220 -13.98 23.77 -0.55
CA TRP A 220 -12.98 24.62 0.09
C TRP A 220 -13.50 26.03 0.38
N VAL A 221 -14.31 26.61 -0.52
CA VAL A 221 -14.98 27.89 -0.27
C VAL A 221 -15.91 27.78 0.94
N LEU A 222 -16.69 26.70 1.06
CA LEU A 222 -17.55 26.49 2.23
C LEU A 222 -16.76 26.38 3.53
N VAL A 223 -15.62 25.68 3.51
CA VAL A 223 -14.72 25.58 4.68
C VAL A 223 -14.20 26.95 5.09
N ILE A 224 -13.72 27.74 4.12
CA ILE A 224 -13.22 29.10 4.37
C ILE A 224 -14.33 29.98 4.94
N LEU A 225 -15.54 29.90 4.39
CA LEU A 225 -16.69 30.63 4.92
C LEU A 225 -17.03 30.21 6.35
N GLY A 226 -16.98 28.91 6.68
CA GLY A 226 -17.20 28.42 8.04
C GLY A 226 -16.15 28.91 9.04
N ILE A 227 -14.91 29.12 8.60
CA ILE A 227 -13.83 29.66 9.44
C ILE A 227 -13.97 31.18 9.64
N ILE A 228 -14.41 31.91 8.61
CA ILE A 228 -14.57 33.37 8.65
C ILE A 228 -15.86 33.78 9.38
N PHE A 229 -16.93 33.01 9.19
CA PHE A 229 -18.23 33.22 9.82
C PHE A 229 -18.53 32.07 10.79
N PRO A 230 -17.73 31.91 11.87
CA PRO A 230 -18.06 30.94 12.89
C PRO A 230 -19.42 31.33 13.46
N GLU A 231 -20.35 30.39 13.53
CA GLU A 231 -21.66 30.65 14.15
C GLU A 231 -21.40 31.24 15.54
N THR A 232 -21.80 32.50 15.71
CA THR A 232 -21.85 33.14 17.02
C THR A 232 -23.00 32.48 17.74
N GLY A 233 -22.68 31.37 18.43
CA GLY A 233 -23.64 30.62 19.23
C GLY A 233 -24.37 31.55 20.19
N LYS A 234 -25.69 31.59 20.04
CA LYS A 234 -26.63 31.81 21.14
C LYS A 234 -26.50 30.69 22.17
#